data_AF-A0A6X9V7C8-F1
#
_entry.id   AF-A0A6X9V7C8-F1
#
_cell.length_a   1.000
_cell.length_b   1.000
_cell.length_c   1.000
_cell.angle_alpha   90.00
_cell.angle_beta   90.00
_cell.angle_gamma   90.00
#
_symmetry.space_group_name_H-M   'P 1'
#
loop_
_entity.id
_entity.type
_entity.pdbx_description
1 polymer ?
#
loop_
_entity_poly.entity_id
_entity_poly.type
_entity_poly.pdbx_seq_one_letter_code
_entity_poly.pdbx_strand_id
1 'polypeptide(L)'
;MSSGCGDVLSLNDLQVAKKHQIFEAEVITGKQGGVAGGADIDYATNQVTGQTQKTLPAVLRDAGFSPASFNFTTGGTLGVNDADKAVLWPIEDGGDGNYYAWRGSLPKVIPAASTPLTTGGISDSAWVAFGDITFRAEADKKFKYSVKLSDFTTLQQLADAAVDSVLIDRDYAFTNGETVNFGGKALTIDCKAKFIGDGALIFTNMASGSVIEKPFMESATTPWVIYPWTEDGKWITDAQAVAATLKQSKTEGYQPGVNDWVKFPGLEALIPQNVKDQHVASTLDIRECVGIEVRSAGGLMAAYLFRNCHHCKVIDSDTIIGGKEGIITFENLSGEWGVGNYAIGGRVHYGSGSGVQFLRNNGGASHNGGVIGVTSWRAGESGFKTWQGSVGAGTARNYNLQFRDS
;
A
#
# COMPACT_ATOMS: atom_id res chain seq x y z
N MET A 1 -80.32 22.12 -5.27
CA MET A 1 -80.72 20.72 -4.99
C MET A 1 -79.81 19.86 -5.85
N SER A 2 -78.59 19.54 -5.38
CA SER A 2 -78.20 18.19 -4.89
C SER A 2 -78.58 17.09 -5.90
N SER A 3 -77.67 16.28 -6.44
CA SER A 3 -76.63 15.54 -5.70
C SER A 3 -75.41 15.23 -6.56
N GLY A 4 -74.23 15.26 -5.94
CA GLY A 4 -72.99 14.77 -6.52
C GLY A 4 -73.11 13.30 -6.94
N CYS A 5 -72.87 13.02 -8.21
CA CYS A 5 -72.52 11.69 -8.68
C CYS A 5 -70.99 11.60 -8.56
N GLY A 6 -70.50 11.47 -7.33
CA GLY A 6 -69.11 11.07 -7.12
C GLY A 6 -68.91 9.68 -7.72
N ASP A 7 -67.76 9.41 -8.30
CA ASP A 7 -67.38 8.08 -8.80
C ASP A 7 -67.59 7.04 -7.69
N VAL A 8 -68.74 6.38 -7.71
CA VAL A 8 -69.05 5.30 -6.77
C VAL A 8 -68.35 4.05 -7.29
N LEU A 9 -67.40 3.52 -6.52
CA LEU A 9 -66.73 2.24 -6.80
C LEU A 9 -67.78 1.17 -7.16
N SER A 10 -67.63 0.58 -8.35
CA SER A 10 -68.51 -0.50 -8.78
C SER A 10 -68.13 -1.81 -8.07
N LEU A 11 -69.05 -2.79 -8.07
CA LEU A 11 -68.76 -4.14 -7.58
C LEU A 11 -67.56 -4.77 -8.32
N ASN A 12 -67.42 -4.48 -9.62
CA ASN A 12 -66.31 -4.96 -10.42
C ASN A 12 -64.98 -4.34 -9.96
N ASP A 13 -64.96 -3.04 -9.64
CA ASP A 13 -63.76 -2.36 -9.14
C ASP A 13 -63.34 -2.93 -7.78
N LEU A 14 -64.29 -3.22 -6.90
CA LEU A 14 -64.02 -3.88 -5.61
C LEU A 14 -63.50 -5.31 -5.78
N GLN A 15 -64.02 -6.08 -6.74
CA GLN A 15 -63.53 -7.43 -7.05
C GLN A 15 -62.11 -7.40 -7.63
N VAL A 16 -61.81 -6.45 -8.52
CA VAL A 16 -60.48 -6.24 -9.09
C VAL A 16 -59.50 -5.82 -7.99
N ALA A 17 -59.86 -4.84 -7.15
CA ALA A 17 -59.04 -4.38 -6.03
C ALA A 17 -58.72 -5.52 -5.06
N LYS A 18 -59.71 -6.37 -4.73
CA LYS A 18 -59.50 -7.55 -3.88
C LYS A 18 -58.47 -8.52 -4.46
N LYS A 19 -58.45 -8.73 -5.78
CA LYS A 19 -57.45 -9.61 -6.43
C LYS A 19 -56.03 -9.03 -6.35
N HIS A 20 -55.87 -7.72 -6.50
CA HIS A 20 -54.58 -7.04 -6.32
C HIS A 20 -54.10 -7.16 -4.87
N GLN A 21 -54.97 -6.91 -3.89
CA GLN A 21 -54.63 -7.05 -2.47
C GLN A 21 -54.23 -8.47 -2.09
N ILE A 22 -54.92 -9.49 -2.61
CA ILE A 22 -54.56 -10.89 -2.37
C ILE A 22 -53.18 -11.19 -2.95
N PHE A 23 -52.89 -10.74 -4.18
CA PHE A 23 -51.57 -10.91 -4.78
C PHE A 23 -50.47 -10.25 -3.95
N GLU A 24 -50.65 -9.00 -3.50
CA GLU A 24 -49.69 -8.30 -2.63
C GLU A 24 -49.48 -9.05 -1.31
N ALA A 25 -50.56 -9.53 -0.69
CA ALA A 25 -50.51 -10.31 0.53
C ALA A 25 -49.79 -11.66 0.31
N GLU A 26 -50.04 -12.36 -0.80
CA GLU A 26 -49.36 -13.60 -1.18
C GLU A 26 -47.86 -13.37 -1.42
N VAL A 27 -47.49 -12.27 -2.09
CA VAL A 27 -46.08 -11.88 -2.31
C VAL A 27 -45.36 -11.65 -0.98
N ILE A 28 -45.99 -10.93 -0.04
CA ILE A 28 -45.36 -10.60 1.25
C ILE A 28 -45.30 -11.81 2.17
N THR A 29 -46.41 -12.56 2.29
CA THR A 29 -46.54 -13.65 3.25
C THR A 29 -45.95 -14.97 2.76
N GLY A 30 -45.88 -15.18 1.44
CA GLY A 30 -45.57 -16.49 0.86
C GLY A 30 -46.67 -17.54 1.11
N LYS A 31 -47.87 -17.13 1.50
CA LYS A 31 -48.99 -18.03 1.81
C LYS A 31 -50.12 -17.85 0.81
N GLN A 32 -50.65 -18.95 0.27
CA GLN A 32 -51.78 -18.93 -0.65
C GLN A 32 -52.98 -18.20 -0.04
N GLY A 33 -53.56 -17.26 -0.79
CA GLY A 33 -54.64 -16.39 -0.33
C GLY A 33 -54.20 -15.26 0.61
N GLY A 34 -52.91 -15.13 0.91
CA GLY A 34 -52.36 -14.11 1.81
C GLY A 34 -52.74 -14.30 3.28
N VAL A 35 -53.17 -15.51 3.66
CA VAL A 35 -53.67 -15.83 5.00
C VAL A 35 -52.76 -16.82 5.72
N ALA A 36 -52.67 -16.72 7.05
CA ALA A 36 -51.76 -17.54 7.86
C ALA A 36 -51.97 -19.06 7.71
N GLY A 37 -53.21 -19.50 7.41
CA GLY A 37 -53.55 -20.92 7.17
C GLY A 37 -53.37 -21.41 5.73
N GLY A 38 -52.89 -20.56 4.83
CA GLY A 38 -52.64 -20.92 3.43
C GLY A 38 -51.45 -21.88 3.28
N ALA A 39 -51.41 -22.60 2.15
CA ALA A 39 -50.23 -23.39 1.78
C ALA A 39 -49.05 -22.45 1.44
N ASP A 40 -47.82 -22.92 1.67
CA ASP A 40 -46.61 -22.19 1.28
C ASP A 40 -46.48 -22.14 -0.25
N ILE A 41 -46.21 -20.94 -0.78
CA ILE A 41 -46.03 -20.68 -2.21
C ILE A 41 -44.74 -19.89 -2.44
N ASP A 42 -43.95 -20.32 -3.41
CA ASP A 42 -42.71 -19.62 -3.81
C ASP A 42 -42.96 -18.50 -4.82
N TYR A 43 -44.09 -18.54 -5.52
CA TYR A 43 -44.50 -17.54 -6.50
C TYR A 43 -45.99 -17.20 -6.34
N ALA A 44 -46.31 -15.92 -6.39
CA ALA A 44 -47.68 -15.40 -6.47
C ALA A 44 -47.95 -14.89 -7.89
N THR A 45 -49.19 -14.98 -8.37
CA THR A 45 -49.58 -14.46 -9.69
C THR A 45 -50.78 -13.53 -9.57
N ASN A 46 -50.63 -12.33 -10.08
CA ASN A 46 -51.70 -11.34 -10.14
C ASN A 46 -52.73 -11.76 -11.18
N GLN A 47 -53.94 -12.10 -10.73
CA GLN A 47 -55.00 -12.58 -11.62
C GLN A 47 -55.63 -11.51 -12.52
N VAL A 48 -55.30 -10.24 -12.33
CA VAL A 48 -55.78 -9.12 -13.16
C VAL A 48 -54.77 -8.78 -14.24
N THR A 49 -53.47 -8.73 -13.91
CA THR A 49 -52.41 -8.31 -14.82
C THR A 49 -51.61 -9.47 -15.43
N GLY A 50 -51.71 -10.68 -14.87
CA GLY A 50 -50.90 -11.85 -15.24
C GLY A 50 -49.46 -11.81 -14.73
N GLN A 51 -49.06 -10.79 -13.94
CA GLN A 51 -47.72 -10.69 -13.38
C GLN A 51 -47.45 -11.79 -12.36
N THR A 52 -46.34 -12.51 -12.50
CA THR A 52 -45.84 -13.46 -11.49
C THR A 52 -44.66 -12.84 -10.73
N GLN A 53 -44.67 -12.95 -9.40
CA GLN A 53 -43.64 -12.43 -8.52
C GLN A 53 -43.21 -13.53 -7.55
N LYS A 54 -41.89 -13.66 -7.33
CA LYS A 54 -41.37 -14.52 -6.28
C LYS A 54 -41.75 -13.97 -4.91
N THR A 55 -42.19 -14.83 -4.00
CA THR A 55 -42.63 -14.40 -2.67
C THR A 55 -41.43 -14.02 -1.80
N LEU A 56 -41.63 -13.09 -0.87
CA LEU A 56 -40.58 -12.60 0.02
C LEU A 56 -39.89 -13.74 0.79
N PRO A 57 -40.60 -14.74 1.35
CA PRO A 57 -39.93 -15.88 1.97
C PRO A 57 -39.05 -16.68 1.01
N ALA A 58 -39.48 -16.88 -0.24
CA ALA A 58 -38.70 -17.61 -1.23
C ALA A 58 -37.47 -16.82 -1.70
N VAL A 59 -37.57 -15.49 -1.80
CA VAL A 59 -36.41 -14.61 -2.07
C VAL A 59 -35.40 -14.69 -0.92
N LEU A 60 -35.86 -14.67 0.33
CA LEU A 60 -34.99 -14.79 1.51
C LEU A 60 -34.27 -16.15 1.57
N ARG A 61 -34.96 -17.25 1.27
CA ARG A 61 -34.34 -18.58 1.18
C ARG A 61 -33.31 -18.68 0.06
N ASP A 62 -33.58 -18.12 -1.12
CA ASP A 62 -32.60 -18.07 -2.23
C ASP A 62 -31.33 -17.30 -1.83
N ALA A 63 -31.48 -16.28 -0.99
CA ALA A 63 -30.36 -15.54 -0.40
C ALA A 63 -29.70 -16.27 0.79
N GLY A 64 -30.10 -17.52 1.07
CA GLY A 64 -29.57 -18.35 2.15
C GLY A 64 -30.08 -18.01 3.54
N PHE A 65 -31.10 -17.14 3.67
CA PHE A 65 -31.66 -16.71 4.94
C PHE A 65 -33.01 -17.40 5.22
N SER A 66 -33.01 -18.32 6.18
CA SER A 66 -34.19 -19.08 6.61
C SER A 66 -34.49 -18.79 8.08
N PRO A 67 -35.32 -17.78 8.42
CA PRO A 67 -35.59 -17.46 9.81
C PRO A 67 -36.37 -18.59 10.48
N ALA A 68 -35.97 -18.96 11.69
CA ALA A 68 -36.74 -19.86 12.52
C ALA A 68 -38.09 -19.21 12.90
N SER A 69 -39.13 -20.04 13.09
CA SER A 69 -40.45 -19.57 13.54
C SER A 69 -40.47 -19.15 15.02
N PHE A 70 -39.32 -19.14 15.68
CA PHE A 70 -39.11 -18.83 17.08
C PHE A 70 -37.83 -18.02 17.25
N ASN A 71 -37.68 -17.37 18.40
CA ASN A 71 -36.52 -16.56 18.75
C ASN A 71 -35.95 -16.99 20.12
N PHE A 72 -34.87 -16.35 20.57
CA PHE A 72 -34.27 -16.66 21.87
C PHE A 72 -35.19 -16.35 23.08
N THR A 73 -36.18 -15.48 22.90
CA THR A 73 -37.18 -15.14 23.91
C THR A 73 -38.22 -16.24 24.06
N THR A 74 -38.79 -16.71 22.94
CA THR A 74 -39.85 -17.73 22.94
C THR A 74 -39.30 -19.14 23.13
N GLY A 75 -38.05 -19.37 22.72
CA GLY A 75 -37.43 -20.70 22.70
C GLY A 75 -38.01 -21.60 21.60
N GLY A 76 -37.32 -22.70 21.33
CA GLY A 76 -37.68 -23.65 20.29
C GLY A 76 -36.65 -24.76 20.10
N THR A 77 -36.78 -25.56 19.05
CA THR A 77 -35.81 -26.60 18.71
C THR A 77 -35.48 -26.52 17.23
N LEU A 78 -34.20 -26.42 16.91
CA LEU A 78 -33.69 -26.66 15.56
C LEU A 78 -33.57 -28.17 15.36
N GLY A 79 -34.32 -28.71 14.40
CA GLY A 79 -34.29 -30.13 14.06
C GLY A 79 -33.02 -30.54 13.29
N VAL A 80 -32.86 -31.83 13.03
CA VAL A 80 -31.70 -32.38 12.29
C VAL A 80 -31.52 -31.81 10.87
N ASN A 81 -32.58 -31.26 10.28
CA ASN A 81 -32.58 -30.67 8.95
C ASN A 81 -32.61 -29.13 8.96
N ASP A 82 -32.48 -28.49 10.13
CA ASP A 82 -32.61 -27.04 10.29
C ASP A 82 -31.24 -26.33 10.34
N ALA A 83 -30.22 -26.91 9.71
CA ALA A 83 -28.86 -26.36 9.71
C ALA A 83 -28.74 -24.99 8.99
N ASP A 84 -29.71 -24.68 8.14
CA ASP A 84 -29.84 -23.42 7.41
C ASP A 84 -30.67 -22.37 8.16
N LYS A 85 -31.29 -22.72 9.30
CA LYS A 85 -32.16 -21.80 10.04
C LYS A 85 -31.37 -20.79 10.87
N ALA A 86 -31.90 -19.57 10.92
CA ALA A 86 -31.36 -18.48 11.71
C ALA A 86 -32.36 -18.06 12.80
N VAL A 87 -31.91 -17.99 14.05
CA VAL A 87 -32.72 -17.66 15.23
C VAL A 87 -32.45 -16.21 15.66
N LEU A 88 -33.50 -15.40 15.75
CA LEU A 88 -33.38 -13.99 16.13
C LEU A 88 -33.09 -13.83 17.64
N TRP A 89 -32.18 -12.92 18.00
CA TRP A 89 -32.06 -12.37 19.36
C TRP A 89 -32.64 -10.95 19.41
N PRO A 90 -33.91 -10.77 19.86
CA PRO A 90 -34.62 -9.51 19.71
C PRO A 90 -34.06 -8.39 20.60
N ILE A 91 -33.97 -7.15 20.08
CA ILE A 91 -33.56 -5.97 20.87
C ILE A 91 -34.54 -5.69 22.01
N GLU A 92 -35.84 -5.89 21.77
CA GLU A 92 -36.91 -5.66 22.74
C GLU A 92 -36.77 -6.51 24.02
N ASP A 93 -36.06 -7.64 23.94
CA ASP A 93 -35.81 -8.56 25.05
C ASP A 93 -34.35 -8.53 25.53
N GLY A 94 -33.63 -7.43 25.26
CA GLY A 94 -32.25 -7.22 25.70
C GLY A 94 -31.18 -7.88 24.82
N GLY A 95 -31.55 -8.29 23.61
CA GLY A 95 -30.63 -8.76 22.58
C GLY A 95 -30.04 -7.66 21.70
N ASP A 96 -29.24 -8.06 20.72
CA ASP A 96 -28.54 -7.16 19.80
C ASP A 96 -29.23 -6.99 18.44
N GLY A 97 -30.37 -7.66 18.23
CA GLY A 97 -31.13 -7.63 16.99
C GLY A 97 -30.58 -8.52 15.88
N ASN A 98 -29.52 -9.28 16.15
CA ASN A 98 -28.92 -10.18 15.17
C ASN A 98 -29.65 -11.52 15.10
N TYR A 99 -29.62 -12.13 13.90
CA TYR A 99 -29.98 -13.52 13.72
C TYR A 99 -28.73 -14.40 13.91
N TYR A 100 -28.89 -15.58 14.49
CA TYR A 100 -27.79 -16.51 14.75
C TYR A 100 -28.04 -17.87 14.12
N ALA A 101 -27.04 -18.43 13.45
CA ALA A 101 -27.04 -19.79 12.93
C ALA A 101 -26.27 -20.72 13.89
N TRP A 102 -26.78 -21.93 14.10
CA TRP A 102 -26.12 -22.96 14.91
C TRP A 102 -25.18 -23.81 14.06
N ARG A 103 -23.90 -23.93 14.47
CA ARG A 103 -22.86 -24.73 13.80
C ARG A 103 -22.48 -26.00 14.56
N GLY A 104 -23.07 -26.23 15.73
CA GLY A 104 -22.88 -27.46 16.49
C GLY A 104 -23.77 -28.60 16.00
N SER A 105 -23.74 -29.73 16.72
CA SER A 105 -24.61 -30.88 16.42
C SER A 105 -26.10 -30.52 16.55
N LEU A 106 -26.91 -31.03 15.62
CA LEU A 106 -28.37 -30.97 15.65
C LEU A 106 -28.96 -32.32 16.12
N PRO A 107 -30.13 -32.34 16.79
CA PRO A 107 -31.00 -31.20 17.07
C PRO A 107 -30.49 -30.29 18.19
N LYS A 108 -30.88 -29.02 18.16
CA LYS A 108 -30.51 -28.02 19.17
C LYS A 108 -31.75 -27.46 19.85
N VAL A 109 -31.90 -27.72 21.14
CA VAL A 109 -32.93 -27.09 21.98
C VAL A 109 -32.45 -25.73 22.46
N ILE A 110 -33.27 -24.71 22.26
CA ILE A 110 -33.09 -23.33 22.71
C ILE A 110 -34.17 -23.04 23.76
N PRO A 111 -33.84 -22.94 25.05
CA PRO A 111 -34.79 -22.55 26.08
C PRO A 111 -35.38 -21.15 25.82
N ALA A 112 -36.60 -20.92 26.30
CA ALA A 112 -37.17 -19.57 26.35
C ALA A 112 -36.34 -18.66 27.27
N ALA A 113 -36.41 -17.34 27.03
CA ALA A 113 -35.66 -16.32 27.77
C ALA A 113 -34.16 -16.62 27.86
N SER A 114 -33.56 -17.07 26.76
CA SER A 114 -32.16 -17.44 26.69
C SER A 114 -31.37 -16.51 25.76
N THR A 115 -30.06 -16.76 25.59
CA THR A 115 -29.19 -16.01 24.68
C THR A 115 -28.28 -16.97 23.93
N PRO A 116 -27.62 -16.55 22.83
CA PRO A 116 -26.58 -17.36 22.20
C PRO A 116 -25.51 -17.82 23.21
N LEU A 117 -25.10 -16.93 24.11
CA LEU A 117 -24.10 -17.24 25.14
C LEU A 117 -24.58 -18.29 26.14
N THR A 118 -25.81 -18.16 26.66
CA THR A 118 -26.33 -19.09 27.67
C THR A 118 -26.78 -20.43 27.09
N THR A 119 -26.86 -20.53 25.76
CA THR A 119 -27.32 -21.74 25.05
C THR A 119 -26.27 -22.36 24.14
N GLY A 120 -24.99 -22.22 24.45
CA GLY A 120 -23.92 -22.93 23.74
C GLY A 120 -22.69 -22.08 23.43
N GLY A 121 -22.75 -20.77 23.66
CA GLY A 121 -21.65 -19.86 23.37
C GLY A 121 -21.62 -19.42 21.92
N ILE A 122 -20.84 -18.37 21.67
CA ILE A 122 -20.56 -17.85 20.32
C ILE A 122 -19.19 -18.37 19.89
N SER A 123 -19.13 -19.17 18.83
CA SER A 123 -17.89 -19.72 18.26
C SER A 123 -18.15 -20.36 16.89
N ASP A 124 -17.09 -20.66 16.15
CA ASP A 124 -17.17 -21.34 14.84
C ASP A 124 -17.88 -22.71 14.89
N SER A 125 -17.99 -23.33 16.06
CA SER A 125 -18.66 -24.62 16.28
C SER A 125 -19.95 -24.52 17.10
N ALA A 126 -20.43 -23.32 17.39
CA ALA A 126 -21.63 -23.06 18.20
C ALA A 126 -22.53 -22.00 17.52
N TRP A 127 -22.98 -20.96 18.23
CA TRP A 127 -23.77 -19.89 17.61
C TRP A 127 -22.88 -18.92 16.86
N VAL A 128 -23.33 -18.49 15.67
CA VAL A 128 -22.70 -17.39 14.96
C VAL A 128 -23.71 -16.43 14.35
N ALA A 129 -23.46 -15.13 14.47
CA ALA A 129 -24.27 -14.08 13.88
C ALA A 129 -24.30 -14.19 12.34
N PHE A 130 -25.51 -14.18 11.80
CA PHE A 130 -25.83 -14.23 10.39
C PHE A 130 -25.58 -12.85 9.77
N GLY A 131 -24.52 -12.73 8.95
CA GLY A 131 -24.07 -11.47 8.33
C GLY A 131 -22.57 -11.20 8.49
N ASP A 132 -21.95 -11.68 9.58
CA ASP A 132 -20.54 -11.38 9.90
C ASP A 132 -19.54 -12.39 9.31
N ILE A 133 -19.86 -13.70 9.33
CA ILE A 133 -18.94 -14.75 8.83
C ILE A 133 -18.75 -14.70 7.32
N THR A 134 -19.86 -14.71 6.56
CA THR A 134 -19.77 -14.89 5.12
C THR A 134 -19.14 -13.67 4.46
N PHE A 135 -19.47 -12.47 4.96
CA PHE A 135 -18.90 -11.24 4.44
C PHE A 135 -17.41 -11.10 4.77
N ARG A 136 -16.97 -11.37 6.01
CA ARG A 136 -15.53 -11.31 6.35
C ARG A 136 -14.71 -12.34 5.57
N ALA A 137 -15.17 -13.59 5.52
CA ALA A 137 -14.48 -14.65 4.80
C ALA A 137 -14.42 -14.41 3.28
N GLU A 138 -15.44 -13.77 2.70
CA GLU A 138 -15.39 -13.33 1.30
C GLU A 138 -14.55 -12.06 1.10
N ALA A 139 -14.62 -11.11 2.02
CA ALA A 139 -13.83 -9.88 2.00
C ALA A 139 -12.32 -10.17 2.07
N ASP A 140 -11.90 -11.04 3.00
CA ASP A 140 -10.51 -11.48 3.15
C ASP A 140 -9.95 -12.16 1.88
N LYS A 141 -10.80 -12.84 1.12
CA LYS A 141 -10.41 -13.47 -0.16
C LYS A 141 -10.40 -12.50 -1.33
N LYS A 142 -11.19 -11.42 -1.28
CA LYS A 142 -11.46 -10.53 -2.41
C LYS A 142 -10.72 -9.20 -2.33
N PHE A 143 -10.31 -8.75 -1.14
CA PHE A 143 -9.57 -7.50 -0.97
C PHE A 143 -8.07 -7.73 -0.89
N LYS A 144 -7.31 -6.83 -1.53
CA LYS A 144 -5.85 -6.81 -1.43
C LYS A 144 -5.45 -6.34 -0.04
N TYR A 145 -4.60 -7.10 0.64
CA TYR A 145 -4.04 -6.72 1.94
C TYR A 145 -3.06 -5.55 1.76
N SER A 146 -3.51 -4.34 2.08
CA SER A 146 -2.69 -3.14 2.11
C SER A 146 -2.79 -2.45 3.45
N VAL A 147 -1.65 -2.10 4.02
CA VAL A 147 -1.56 -1.20 5.17
C VAL A 147 -1.08 0.17 4.70
N LYS A 148 -1.43 1.24 5.41
CA LYS A 148 -1.02 2.60 5.05
C LYS A 148 -0.40 3.33 6.24
N LEU A 149 0.57 4.20 5.98
CA LEU A 149 1.38 4.82 7.03
C LEU A 149 0.59 5.75 7.95
N SER A 150 -0.52 6.32 7.50
CA SER A 150 -1.40 7.13 8.35
C SER A 150 -2.08 6.34 9.48
N ASP A 151 -2.16 5.01 9.40
CA ASP A 151 -2.70 4.16 10.47
C ASP A 151 -1.66 3.83 11.56
N PHE A 152 -0.39 4.22 11.37
CA PHE A 152 0.71 3.90 12.28
C PHE A 152 1.52 5.15 12.64
N THR A 153 2.21 5.12 13.78
CA THR A 153 3.08 6.24 14.18
C THR A 153 4.48 6.11 13.60
N THR A 154 5.00 4.88 13.46
CA THR A 154 6.35 4.60 12.93
C THR A 154 6.32 3.72 11.69
N LEU A 155 7.37 3.79 10.88
CA LEU A 155 7.55 2.86 9.75
C LEU A 155 7.71 1.41 10.20
N GLN A 156 8.32 1.15 11.37
CA GLN A 156 8.46 -0.22 11.86
C GLN A 156 7.10 -0.85 12.18
N GLN A 157 6.19 -0.13 12.83
CA GLN A 157 4.85 -0.65 13.12
C GLN A 157 4.07 -0.99 11.84
N LEU A 158 4.20 -0.12 10.84
CA LEU A 158 3.64 -0.38 9.51
C LEU A 158 4.29 -1.63 8.88
N ALA A 159 5.62 -1.74 8.95
CA ALA A 159 6.35 -2.88 8.40
C ALA A 159 5.94 -4.17 9.08
N ASP A 160 5.72 -4.17 10.40
CA ASP A 160 5.27 -5.34 11.16
C ASP A 160 3.87 -5.80 10.70
N ALA A 161 2.95 -4.85 10.48
CA ALA A 161 1.58 -5.13 10.06
C ALA A 161 1.43 -5.48 8.56
N ALA A 162 2.42 -5.15 7.72
CA ALA A 162 2.36 -5.39 6.29
C ALA A 162 2.33 -6.89 5.95
N VAL A 163 1.57 -7.25 4.91
CA VAL A 163 1.47 -8.63 4.39
C VAL A 163 1.86 -8.69 2.91
N ASP A 164 1.24 -7.86 2.07
CA ASP A 164 1.50 -7.78 0.62
C ASP A 164 1.89 -6.35 0.22
N SER A 165 1.02 -5.38 0.46
CA SER A 165 1.26 -4.00 0.04
C SER A 165 1.30 -3.01 1.19
N VAL A 166 2.13 -1.98 0.98
CA VAL A 166 2.35 -0.85 1.89
C VAL A 166 2.08 0.42 1.10
N LEU A 167 1.34 1.35 1.70
CA LEU A 167 1.11 2.68 1.15
C LEU A 167 1.75 3.73 2.05
N ILE A 168 2.66 4.53 1.50
CA ILE A 168 3.20 5.73 2.16
C ILE A 168 2.34 6.91 1.73
N ASP A 169 1.29 7.20 2.50
CA ASP A 169 0.25 8.20 2.22
C ASP A 169 0.42 9.53 2.96
N ARG A 170 1.44 9.63 3.81
CA ARG A 170 1.82 10.86 4.51
C ARG A 170 3.33 11.00 4.54
N ASP A 171 3.80 12.23 4.62
CA ASP A 171 5.22 12.49 4.80
C ASP A 171 5.70 11.82 6.10
N TYR A 172 6.90 11.26 6.06
CA TYR A 172 7.52 10.59 7.18
C TYR A 172 8.86 11.24 7.50
N ALA A 173 8.93 11.89 8.67
CA ALA A 173 10.18 12.39 9.20
C ALA A 173 10.96 11.23 9.84
N PHE A 174 12.12 10.90 9.29
CA PHE A 174 13.00 9.86 9.84
C PHE A 174 14.20 10.48 10.56
N THR A 175 14.84 9.70 11.42
CA THR A 175 16.10 10.07 12.08
C THR A 175 17.30 9.37 11.43
N ASN A 176 18.48 10.00 11.44
CA ASN A 176 19.67 9.38 10.86
C ASN A 176 19.98 8.02 11.50
N GLY A 177 20.04 6.97 10.69
CA GLY A 177 20.29 5.61 11.14
C GLY A 177 19.03 4.85 11.56
N GLU A 178 17.84 5.44 11.40
CA GLU A 178 16.58 4.75 11.64
C GLU A 178 16.49 3.50 10.76
N THR A 179 16.27 2.35 11.38
CA THR A 179 16.26 1.06 10.70
C THR A 179 14.89 0.43 10.76
N VAL A 180 14.39 0.00 9.60
CA VAL A 180 13.12 -0.70 9.42
C VAL A 180 13.39 -2.12 8.95
N ASN A 181 12.90 -3.10 9.71
CA ASN A 181 12.99 -4.52 9.41
C ASN A 181 11.66 -5.00 8.81
N PHE A 182 11.69 -5.48 7.57
CA PHE A 182 10.50 -5.95 6.85
C PHE A 182 10.19 -7.45 7.05
N GLY A 183 10.90 -8.13 7.94
CA GLY A 183 10.55 -9.47 8.40
C GLY A 183 10.67 -10.58 7.35
N GLY A 184 11.44 -10.38 6.28
CA GLY A 184 11.58 -11.34 5.19
C GLY A 184 10.33 -11.40 4.30
N LYS A 185 9.53 -10.33 4.27
CA LYS A 185 8.30 -10.26 3.46
C LYS A 185 8.60 -9.69 2.07
N ALA A 186 7.92 -10.24 1.07
CA ALA A 186 7.95 -9.72 -0.29
C ALA A 186 6.85 -8.67 -0.40
N LEU A 187 7.23 -7.40 -0.47
CA LEU A 187 6.27 -6.29 -0.36
C LEU A 187 6.30 -5.39 -1.59
N THR A 188 5.13 -4.85 -1.94
CA THR A 188 5.02 -3.69 -2.82
C THR A 188 4.81 -2.44 -1.97
N ILE A 189 5.80 -1.54 -1.93
CA ILE A 189 5.74 -0.27 -1.22
C ILE A 189 5.41 0.83 -2.24
N ASP A 190 4.18 1.33 -2.22
CA ASP A 190 3.72 2.44 -3.07
C ASP A 190 3.86 3.77 -2.31
N CYS A 191 4.73 4.64 -2.80
CA CYS A 191 4.99 5.93 -2.18
C CYS A 191 4.20 7.06 -2.86
N LYS A 192 3.33 7.71 -2.09
CA LYS A 192 2.57 8.91 -2.49
C LYS A 192 2.95 10.15 -1.68
N ALA A 193 3.93 10.01 -0.80
CA ALA A 193 4.44 11.04 0.07
C ALA A 193 5.96 10.85 0.27
N LYS A 194 6.58 11.77 1.01
CA LYS A 194 8.03 11.90 1.11
C LYS A 194 8.60 11.24 2.36
N PHE A 195 9.84 10.77 2.27
CA PHE A 195 10.69 10.52 3.42
C PHE A 195 11.58 11.75 3.64
N ILE A 196 11.46 12.38 4.81
CA ILE A 196 12.11 13.66 5.11
C ILE A 196 13.11 13.45 6.25
N GLY A 197 14.37 13.77 6.02
CA GLY A 197 15.41 13.58 7.03
C GLY A 197 16.81 13.73 6.45
N ASP A 198 17.75 14.12 7.31
CA ASP A 198 19.17 14.12 7.00
C ASP A 198 19.81 12.83 7.50
N GLY A 199 20.66 12.22 6.69
CA GLY A 199 21.27 10.91 6.95
C GLY A 199 20.50 9.76 6.32
N ALA A 200 20.66 8.56 6.90
CA ALA A 200 20.15 7.33 6.29
C ALA A 200 18.86 6.82 6.95
N LEU A 201 17.84 6.54 6.13
CA LEU A 201 16.72 5.66 6.44
C LEU A 201 17.05 4.26 5.91
N ILE A 202 17.14 3.28 6.80
CA ILE A 202 17.73 1.97 6.50
C ILE A 202 16.63 0.91 6.38
N PHE A 203 16.52 0.26 5.23
CA PHE A 203 15.61 -0.86 4.99
C PHE A 203 16.38 -2.18 5.00
N THR A 204 15.90 -3.13 5.79
CA THR A 204 16.54 -4.44 6.01
C THR A 204 15.55 -5.58 5.86
N ASN A 205 16.08 -6.78 5.61
CA ASN A 205 15.33 -8.04 5.65
C ASN A 205 14.07 -7.99 4.76
N MET A 206 14.22 -7.45 3.54
CA MET A 206 13.19 -7.51 2.50
C MET A 206 13.39 -8.78 1.69
N ALA A 207 12.31 -9.49 1.35
CA ALA A 207 12.43 -10.65 0.48
C ALA A 207 12.63 -10.25 -0.99
N SER A 208 13.26 -11.15 -1.74
CA SER A 208 13.42 -11.03 -3.19
C SER A 208 12.08 -10.86 -3.90
N GLY A 209 12.05 -9.94 -4.86
CA GLY A 209 10.85 -9.52 -5.56
C GLY A 209 10.11 -8.35 -4.91
N SER A 210 10.59 -7.83 -3.78
CA SER A 210 10.04 -6.59 -3.22
C SER A 210 10.30 -5.40 -4.14
N VAL A 211 9.32 -4.50 -4.22
CA VAL A 211 9.36 -3.32 -5.08
C VAL A 211 9.05 -2.08 -4.25
N ILE A 212 9.85 -1.03 -4.43
CA ILE A 212 9.62 0.30 -3.87
C ILE A 212 9.30 1.24 -5.03
N GLU A 213 8.03 1.59 -5.19
CA GLU A 213 7.51 2.44 -6.24
C GLU A 213 7.51 3.90 -5.79
N LYS A 214 8.15 4.77 -6.57
CA LYS A 214 8.16 6.23 -6.42
C LYS A 214 8.62 6.75 -5.05
N PRO A 215 9.64 6.18 -4.39
CA PRO A 215 10.14 6.77 -3.15
C PRO A 215 10.67 8.18 -3.42
N PHE A 216 10.36 9.13 -2.54
CA PHE A 216 10.86 10.50 -2.63
C PHE A 216 11.64 10.85 -1.37
N MET A 217 12.97 10.95 -1.49
CA MET A 217 13.84 11.33 -0.38
C MET A 217 14.07 12.85 -0.38
N GLU A 218 13.86 13.52 0.76
CA GLU A 218 14.12 14.96 0.89
C GLU A 218 14.91 15.26 2.16
N SER A 219 16.02 16.00 2.02
CA SER A 219 16.78 16.44 3.19
C SER A 219 15.93 17.34 4.09
N ALA A 220 16.09 17.25 5.40
CA ALA A 220 15.46 18.21 6.30
C ALA A 220 16.17 19.58 6.17
N THR A 221 17.49 19.56 6.10
CA THR A 221 18.33 20.75 5.95
C THR A 221 18.34 21.25 4.51
N THR A 222 18.27 22.57 4.32
CA THR A 222 18.62 23.24 3.05
C THR A 222 20.11 23.56 3.06
N PRO A 223 20.95 22.85 2.29
CA PRO A 223 22.40 23.06 2.32
C PRO A 223 22.82 24.32 1.58
N TRP A 224 24.07 24.74 1.82
CA TRP A 224 24.76 25.67 0.93
C TRP A 224 25.30 24.94 -0.29
N VAL A 225 25.16 25.53 -1.47
CA VAL A 225 25.57 24.94 -2.73
C VAL A 225 26.30 25.96 -3.59
N ILE A 226 27.28 25.49 -4.35
CA ILE A 226 27.88 26.24 -5.45
C ILE A 226 27.18 25.88 -6.76
N TYR A 227 27.24 26.80 -7.74
CA TYR A 227 26.68 26.61 -9.07
C TYR A 227 27.71 27.08 -10.11
N PRO A 228 28.69 26.24 -10.48
CA PRO A 228 29.79 26.62 -11.38
C PRO A 228 29.35 26.70 -12.86
N TRP A 229 28.16 27.20 -13.14
CA TRP A 229 27.63 27.43 -14.47
C TRP A 229 26.98 28.81 -14.57
N THR A 230 27.13 29.42 -15.73
CA THR A 230 26.38 30.62 -16.12
C THR A 230 24.95 30.24 -16.51
N GLU A 231 24.07 31.24 -16.62
CA GLU A 231 22.69 31.07 -17.09
C GLU A 231 22.61 30.41 -18.48
N ASP A 232 23.54 30.76 -19.38
CA ASP A 232 23.68 30.16 -20.72
C ASP A 232 24.31 28.74 -20.70
N GLY A 233 24.54 28.17 -19.52
CA GLY A 233 25.07 26.82 -19.35
C GLY A 233 26.58 26.65 -19.53
N LYS A 234 27.33 27.75 -19.73
CA LYS A 234 28.81 27.70 -19.79
C LYS A 234 29.41 27.53 -18.41
N TRP A 235 30.51 26.77 -18.32
CA TRP A 235 31.27 26.59 -17.08
C TRP A 235 31.86 27.91 -16.58
N ILE A 236 31.77 28.11 -15.27
CA ILE A 236 32.53 29.11 -14.52
C ILE A 236 33.77 28.40 -13.95
N THR A 237 34.96 28.86 -14.31
CA THR A 237 36.24 28.22 -13.89
C THR A 237 37.05 29.05 -12.91
N ASP A 238 36.74 30.35 -12.78
CA ASP A 238 37.37 31.25 -11.82
C ASP A 238 36.82 31.00 -10.41
N ALA A 239 37.72 30.82 -9.43
CA ALA A 239 37.33 30.41 -8.07
C ALA A 239 36.49 31.48 -7.35
N GLN A 240 36.79 32.76 -7.57
CA GLN A 240 36.04 33.88 -7.00
C GLN A 240 34.64 33.95 -7.59
N ALA A 241 34.51 33.77 -8.90
CA ALA A 241 33.21 33.70 -9.57
C ALA A 241 32.38 32.48 -9.12
N VAL A 242 33.00 31.31 -8.93
CA VAL A 242 32.32 30.14 -8.37
C VAL A 242 31.86 30.41 -6.93
N ALA A 243 32.73 30.96 -6.08
CA ALA A 243 32.38 31.31 -4.71
C ALA A 243 31.22 32.32 -4.63
N ALA A 244 31.14 33.25 -5.59
CA ALA A 244 30.04 34.22 -5.68
C ALA A 244 28.67 33.59 -6.02
N THR A 245 28.63 32.34 -6.49
CA THR A 245 27.37 31.62 -6.76
C THR A 245 26.77 30.94 -5.52
N LEU A 246 27.48 30.97 -4.39
CA LEU A 246 27.11 30.27 -3.17
C LEU A 246 25.73 30.71 -2.66
N LYS A 247 24.81 29.75 -2.49
CA LYS A 247 23.44 30.00 -2.00
C LYS A 247 22.88 28.81 -1.24
N GLN A 248 21.80 29.00 -0.50
CA GLN A 248 21.04 27.88 0.08
C GLN A 248 20.01 27.37 -0.94
N SER A 249 20.08 26.09 -1.30
CA SER A 249 19.14 25.47 -2.23
C SER A 249 19.12 23.94 -2.06
N LYS A 250 18.00 23.31 -2.41
CA LYS A 250 17.87 21.84 -2.52
C LYS A 250 17.70 21.35 -3.96
N THR A 251 17.48 22.25 -4.92
CA THR A 251 16.97 21.92 -6.26
C THR A 251 18.01 22.10 -7.36
N GLU A 252 19.12 22.79 -7.06
CA GLU A 252 20.17 23.05 -8.03
C GLU A 252 21.51 23.32 -7.36
N GLY A 253 22.57 23.20 -8.16
CA GLY A 253 23.93 23.27 -7.63
C GLY A 253 24.25 22.04 -6.79
N TYR A 254 25.43 22.03 -6.19
CA TYR A 254 25.85 20.95 -5.32
C TYR A 254 26.75 21.48 -4.20
N GLN A 255 26.94 20.66 -3.16
CA GLN A 255 27.66 21.02 -1.96
C GLN A 255 29.16 20.90 -2.23
N PRO A 256 29.95 21.98 -2.12
CA PRO A 256 31.37 21.93 -2.48
C PRO A 256 32.15 21.00 -1.55
N GLY A 257 33.22 20.38 -2.03
CA GLY A 257 34.06 19.48 -1.25
C GLY A 257 35.48 19.38 -1.78
N VAL A 258 36.21 18.36 -1.30
CA VAL A 258 37.65 18.20 -1.56
C VAL A 258 38.04 18.17 -3.05
N ASN A 259 37.16 17.65 -3.90
CA ASN A 259 37.39 17.62 -5.35
C ASN A 259 37.31 19.03 -5.97
N ASP A 260 36.47 19.90 -5.44
CA ASP A 260 36.30 21.27 -5.93
C ASP A 260 37.52 22.14 -5.62
N TRP A 261 38.22 21.88 -4.52
CA TRP A 261 39.45 22.61 -4.16
C TRP A 261 40.55 22.41 -5.20
N VAL A 262 40.59 21.22 -5.80
CA VAL A 262 41.50 20.89 -6.90
C VAL A 262 40.95 21.44 -8.22
N LYS A 263 39.64 21.31 -8.46
CA LYS A 263 39.00 21.71 -9.72
C LYS A 263 39.00 23.23 -9.94
N PHE A 264 38.85 23.99 -8.86
CA PHE A 264 38.83 25.45 -8.82
C PHE A 264 39.90 25.95 -7.84
N PRO A 265 41.17 26.05 -8.29
CA PRO A 265 42.28 26.42 -7.41
C PRO A 265 42.02 27.72 -6.66
N GLY A 266 42.15 27.68 -5.33
CA GLY A 266 41.90 28.82 -4.44
C GLY A 266 40.49 28.91 -3.87
N LEU A 267 39.53 28.11 -4.35
CA LEU A 267 38.15 28.11 -3.87
C LEU A 267 38.05 27.77 -2.37
N GLU A 268 38.86 26.83 -1.88
CA GLU A 268 38.83 26.37 -0.48
C GLU A 268 39.02 27.51 0.54
N ALA A 269 39.82 28.53 0.18
CA ALA A 269 40.08 29.69 1.02
C ALA A 269 38.92 30.71 1.01
N LEU A 270 38.06 30.66 0.00
CA LEU A 270 36.92 31.56 -0.19
C LEU A 270 35.63 31.02 0.42
N ILE A 271 35.56 29.70 0.67
CA ILE A 271 34.37 29.04 1.21
C ILE A 271 34.42 29.00 2.75
N PRO A 272 33.36 29.47 3.45
CA PRO A 272 33.28 29.42 4.90
C PRO A 272 33.38 28.00 5.47
N GLN A 273 33.95 27.85 6.66
CA GLN A 273 34.19 26.54 7.27
C GLN A 273 32.91 25.71 7.46
N ASN A 274 31.82 26.34 7.89
CA ASN A 274 30.52 25.67 8.07
C ASN A 274 29.93 25.11 6.75
N VAL A 275 30.35 25.66 5.59
CA VAL A 275 29.97 25.16 4.27
C VAL A 275 30.88 24.02 3.84
N LYS A 276 32.17 24.07 4.20
CA LYS A 276 33.11 22.98 3.90
C LYS A 276 32.79 21.70 4.68
N ASP A 277 32.30 21.85 5.92
CA ASP A 277 32.01 20.74 6.84
C ASP A 277 30.63 20.11 6.64
N GLN A 278 29.79 20.68 5.77
CA GLN A 278 28.43 20.18 5.58
C GLN A 278 28.42 18.80 4.89
N HIS A 279 27.44 17.99 5.28
CA HIS A 279 27.19 16.69 4.67
C HIS A 279 25.68 16.40 4.63
N VAL A 280 24.97 17.11 3.77
CA VAL A 280 23.51 16.99 3.68
C VAL A 280 23.14 15.96 2.61
N ALA A 281 22.51 14.87 3.00
CA ALA A 281 21.90 13.91 2.09
C ALA A 281 20.73 13.24 2.81
N SER A 282 19.65 12.96 2.08
CA SER A 282 18.56 12.09 2.52
C SER A 282 18.70 10.76 1.81
N THR A 283 19.17 9.75 2.53
CA THR A 283 19.63 8.50 1.93
C THR A 283 18.65 7.37 2.24
N LEU A 284 18.11 6.73 1.21
CA LEU A 284 17.47 5.42 1.35
C LEU A 284 18.56 4.34 1.26
N ASP A 285 18.83 3.66 2.36
CA ASP A 285 19.88 2.65 2.48
C ASP A 285 19.26 1.25 2.58
N ILE A 286 19.26 0.51 1.47
CA ILE A 286 18.80 -0.87 1.40
C ILE A 286 20.00 -1.77 1.71
N ARG A 287 19.91 -2.53 2.80
CA ARG A 287 21.04 -3.34 3.31
C ARG A 287 20.77 -4.83 3.21
N GLU A 288 21.76 -5.55 2.70
CA GLU A 288 21.83 -7.02 2.73
C GLU A 288 20.59 -7.70 2.12
N CYS A 289 20.02 -7.08 1.09
CA CYS A 289 18.85 -7.57 0.39
C CYS A 289 19.20 -8.12 -1.00
N VAL A 290 18.34 -9.01 -1.50
CA VAL A 290 18.49 -9.59 -2.83
C VAL A 290 17.24 -9.30 -3.64
N GLY A 291 17.38 -8.91 -4.90
CA GLY A 291 16.25 -8.82 -5.83
C GLY A 291 15.25 -7.70 -5.49
N ILE A 292 15.73 -6.57 -4.94
CA ILE A 292 14.90 -5.39 -4.66
C ILE A 292 14.92 -4.45 -5.85
N GLU A 293 13.74 -3.99 -6.27
CA GLU A 293 13.62 -2.96 -7.30
C GLU A 293 13.11 -1.66 -6.72
N VAL A 294 13.87 -0.58 -6.93
CA VAL A 294 13.44 0.79 -6.66
C VAL A 294 13.08 1.43 -7.99
N ARG A 295 11.83 1.84 -8.17
CA ARG A 295 11.29 2.30 -9.45
C ARG A 295 10.82 3.74 -9.33
N SER A 296 11.09 4.54 -10.37
CA SER A 296 10.68 5.95 -10.45
C SER A 296 11.06 6.78 -9.21
N ALA A 297 12.23 6.50 -8.65
CA ALA A 297 12.76 7.26 -7.51
C ALA A 297 12.94 8.75 -7.84
N GLY A 298 12.69 9.59 -6.84
CA GLY A 298 12.84 11.04 -6.91
C GLY A 298 13.41 11.62 -5.62
N GLY A 299 13.80 12.88 -5.61
CA GLY A 299 14.22 13.47 -4.35
C GLY A 299 14.97 14.78 -4.47
N LEU A 300 15.18 15.40 -3.31
CA LEU A 300 15.89 16.66 -3.13
C LEU A 300 17.00 16.48 -2.12
N MET A 301 18.25 16.68 -2.57
CA MET A 301 19.45 16.30 -1.82
C MET A 301 19.44 14.81 -1.44
N ALA A 302 19.03 13.97 -2.38
CA ALA A 302 18.75 12.56 -2.17
C ALA A 302 19.92 11.64 -2.53
N ALA A 303 19.93 10.45 -1.94
CA ALA A 303 20.77 9.33 -2.33
C ALA A 303 20.04 7.99 -2.15
N TYR A 304 20.40 7.02 -2.98
CA TYR A 304 19.91 5.65 -2.96
C TYR A 304 21.10 4.71 -2.86
N LEU A 305 21.25 4.08 -1.71
CA LEU A 305 22.37 3.23 -1.38
C LEU A 305 21.90 1.79 -1.25
N PHE A 306 22.62 0.89 -1.92
CA PHE A 306 22.44 -0.55 -1.83
C PHE A 306 23.72 -1.13 -1.24
N ARG A 307 23.70 -1.44 0.05
CA ARG A 307 24.84 -1.97 0.78
C ARG A 307 24.75 -3.49 0.87
N ASN A 308 25.77 -4.19 0.40
CA ASN A 308 25.86 -5.65 0.34
C ASN A 308 24.65 -6.31 -0.34
N CYS A 309 24.09 -5.64 -1.35
CA CYS A 309 22.93 -6.12 -2.09
C CYS A 309 23.33 -6.85 -3.37
N HIS A 310 22.43 -7.71 -3.86
CA HIS A 310 22.61 -8.48 -5.09
C HIS A 310 21.31 -8.51 -5.90
N HIS A 311 21.40 -8.52 -7.23
CA HIS A 311 20.23 -8.53 -8.11
C HIS A 311 19.27 -7.34 -7.91
N CYS A 312 19.74 -6.25 -7.29
CA CYS A 312 18.93 -5.07 -6.99
C CYS A 312 19.01 -4.05 -8.12
N LYS A 313 17.93 -3.31 -8.35
CA LYS A 313 17.84 -2.37 -9.47
C LYS A 313 17.26 -1.04 -9.05
N VAL A 314 17.79 0.02 -9.65
CA VAL A 314 17.12 1.32 -9.71
C VAL A 314 16.64 1.51 -11.15
N ILE A 315 15.35 1.75 -11.32
CA ILE A 315 14.70 1.77 -12.64
C ILE A 315 13.94 3.09 -12.83
N ASP A 316 14.12 3.75 -13.97
CA ASP A 316 13.33 4.90 -14.44
C ASP A 316 13.22 6.06 -13.42
N SER A 317 14.26 6.31 -12.64
CA SER A 317 14.37 7.50 -11.79
C SER A 317 14.42 8.75 -12.65
N ASP A 318 13.48 9.70 -12.58
CA ASP A 318 13.52 10.89 -13.48
C ASP A 318 13.61 12.22 -12.74
N THR A 319 13.59 12.20 -11.40
CA THR A 319 13.46 13.43 -10.59
C THR A 319 14.41 13.47 -9.39
N ILE A 320 15.53 12.75 -9.44
CA ILE A 320 16.50 12.74 -8.34
C ILE A 320 17.46 13.92 -8.48
N ILE A 321 17.45 14.83 -7.51
CA ILE A 321 18.46 15.87 -7.29
C ILE A 321 19.41 15.38 -6.18
N GLY A 322 20.67 15.14 -6.54
CA GLY A 322 21.66 14.53 -5.65
C GLY A 322 22.09 15.41 -4.48
N GLY A 323 22.35 14.77 -3.34
CA GLY A 323 22.93 15.39 -2.15
C GLY A 323 24.47 15.40 -2.14
N LYS A 324 25.06 15.26 -0.94
CA LYS A 324 26.52 15.18 -0.77
C LYS A 324 27.12 13.85 -1.27
N GLU A 325 26.36 12.77 -1.16
CA GLU A 325 26.77 11.41 -1.53
C GLU A 325 26.64 11.15 -3.03
N GLY A 326 27.03 9.96 -3.49
CA GLY A 326 26.69 9.51 -4.85
C GLY A 326 25.20 9.17 -4.94
N ILE A 327 24.56 9.55 -6.05
CA ILE A 327 23.09 9.53 -6.13
C ILE A 327 22.54 8.10 -6.09
N ILE A 328 23.11 7.20 -6.89
CA ILE A 328 22.82 5.77 -6.86
C ILE A 328 24.13 5.03 -6.60
N THR A 329 24.19 4.28 -5.50
CA THR A 329 25.40 3.59 -5.06
C THR A 329 25.13 2.12 -4.82
N PHE A 330 25.88 1.25 -5.50
CA PHE A 330 25.97 -0.18 -5.18
C PHE A 330 27.30 -0.46 -4.50
N GLU A 331 27.26 -0.71 -3.19
CA GLU A 331 28.44 -0.92 -2.36
C GLU A 331 28.46 -2.35 -1.80
N ASN A 332 29.45 -3.15 -2.20
CA ASN A 332 29.62 -4.53 -1.72
C ASN A 332 31.02 -4.72 -1.11
N LEU A 333 31.47 -3.79 -0.27
CA LEU A 333 32.81 -3.80 0.31
C LEU A 333 33.03 -4.96 1.31
N SER A 334 31.95 -5.52 1.86
CA SER A 334 31.97 -6.74 2.67
C SER A 334 31.12 -7.84 2.04
N GLY A 335 31.32 -9.08 2.51
CA GLY A 335 30.64 -10.25 1.96
C GLY A 335 31.07 -10.60 0.52
N GLU A 336 30.13 -11.17 -0.23
CA GLU A 336 30.34 -11.54 -1.63
C GLU A 336 30.48 -10.31 -2.54
N TRP A 337 31.05 -10.52 -3.73
CA TRP A 337 31.05 -9.49 -4.77
C TRP A 337 29.63 -9.20 -5.22
N GLY A 338 29.27 -7.92 -5.35
CA GLY A 338 27.97 -7.54 -5.89
C GLY A 338 27.78 -8.06 -7.32
N VAL A 339 26.61 -8.63 -7.60
CA VAL A 339 26.25 -9.16 -8.91
C VAL A 339 24.77 -8.88 -9.18
N GLY A 340 24.41 -8.68 -10.45
CA GLY A 340 23.05 -8.40 -10.89
C GLY A 340 22.53 -7.01 -10.50
N ASN A 341 23.40 -6.13 -10.02
CA ASN A 341 23.05 -4.79 -9.59
C ASN A 341 23.05 -3.82 -10.77
N TYR A 342 21.94 -3.09 -10.98
CA TYR A 342 21.81 -2.18 -12.12
C TYR A 342 21.17 -0.84 -11.79
N ALA A 343 21.58 0.19 -12.53
CA ALA A 343 20.74 1.34 -12.83
C ALA A 343 20.25 1.23 -14.28
N ILE A 344 18.93 1.32 -14.49
CA ILE A 344 18.30 1.11 -15.80
C ILE A 344 17.33 2.25 -16.09
N GLY A 345 17.51 2.94 -17.22
CA GLY A 345 16.61 4.03 -17.61
C GLY A 345 16.70 5.25 -16.70
N GLY A 346 15.92 6.27 -17.02
CA GLY A 346 15.82 7.48 -16.21
C GLY A 346 17.06 8.39 -16.26
N ARG A 347 17.10 9.33 -15.31
CA ARG A 347 18.00 10.48 -15.22
C ARG A 347 18.30 10.84 -13.76
N VAL A 348 19.52 11.28 -13.50
CA VAL A 348 19.93 11.87 -12.22
C VAL A 348 20.61 13.21 -12.43
N HIS A 349 20.34 14.17 -11.54
CA HIS A 349 20.78 15.56 -11.67
C HIS A 349 21.60 16.00 -10.45
N TYR A 350 22.62 16.83 -10.69
CA TYR A 350 23.49 17.40 -9.65
C TYR A 350 24.19 16.33 -8.79
N GLY A 351 24.21 16.52 -7.46
CA GLY A 351 24.98 15.71 -6.52
C GLY A 351 26.45 16.08 -6.47
N SER A 352 27.02 16.13 -5.27
CA SER A 352 28.45 16.44 -5.09
C SER A 352 29.37 15.29 -5.51
N GLY A 353 28.85 14.06 -5.47
CA GLY A 353 29.56 12.86 -5.89
C GLY A 353 29.28 12.50 -7.35
N SER A 354 29.30 11.19 -7.60
CA SER A 354 28.96 10.63 -8.90
C SER A 354 27.46 10.34 -9.04
N GLY A 355 26.95 10.33 -10.27
CA GLY A 355 25.54 9.99 -10.55
C GLY A 355 25.22 8.53 -10.18
N VAL A 356 25.84 7.57 -10.88
CA VAL A 356 25.77 6.14 -10.52
C VAL A 356 27.17 5.63 -10.24
N GLN A 357 27.34 4.87 -9.15
CA GLN A 357 28.63 4.33 -8.77
C GLN A 357 28.60 2.92 -8.20
N PHE A 358 29.70 2.20 -8.43
CA PHE A 358 29.87 0.80 -8.02
C PHE A 358 31.16 0.62 -7.22
N LEU A 359 31.05 -0.10 -6.10
CA LEU A 359 32.18 -0.52 -5.27
C LEU A 359 32.12 -2.05 -5.11
N ARG A 360 33.17 -2.74 -5.56
CA ARG A 360 33.32 -4.20 -5.41
C ARG A 360 32.16 -5.01 -6.02
N ASN A 361 31.75 -4.64 -7.23
CA ASN A 361 30.78 -5.40 -8.04
C ASN A 361 31.48 -6.15 -9.19
N ASN A 362 31.07 -7.39 -9.43
CA ASN A 362 31.57 -8.24 -10.51
C ASN A 362 30.42 -8.95 -11.24
N GLY A 363 30.11 -8.52 -12.46
CA GLY A 363 29.02 -9.11 -13.25
C GLY A 363 29.29 -10.53 -13.79
N GLY A 364 30.49 -11.09 -13.57
CA GLY A 364 30.89 -12.38 -14.11
C GLY A 364 30.91 -12.43 -15.65
N ALA A 365 31.04 -13.62 -16.23
CA ALA A 365 31.13 -13.77 -17.69
C ALA A 365 29.87 -13.29 -18.44
N SER A 366 28.71 -13.29 -17.79
CA SER A 366 27.45 -12.79 -18.35
C SER A 366 27.33 -11.27 -18.34
N HIS A 367 28.31 -10.57 -17.78
CA HIS A 367 28.29 -9.12 -17.60
C HIS A 367 27.02 -8.64 -16.86
N ASN A 368 26.62 -9.41 -15.85
CA ASN A 368 25.38 -9.20 -15.12
C ASN A 368 25.52 -8.11 -14.06
N GLY A 369 25.52 -6.85 -14.47
CA GLY A 369 25.48 -5.66 -13.62
C GLY A 369 25.89 -4.42 -14.40
N GLY A 370 25.57 -3.22 -13.91
CA GLY A 370 26.06 -1.96 -14.49
C GLY A 370 24.98 -0.91 -14.78
N VAL A 371 25.18 -0.12 -15.83
CA VAL A 371 24.35 1.03 -16.21
C VAL A 371 23.87 0.88 -17.65
N ILE A 372 22.55 1.01 -17.85
CA ILE A 372 21.92 0.92 -19.17
C ILE A 372 20.84 2.00 -19.30
N GLY A 373 20.92 2.86 -20.32
CA GLY A 373 19.83 3.81 -20.60
C GLY A 373 19.71 4.97 -19.60
N VAL A 374 20.72 5.23 -18.77
CA VAL A 374 20.63 6.25 -17.71
C VAL A 374 21.28 7.54 -18.19
N THR A 375 20.69 8.71 -17.93
CA THR A 375 21.38 9.99 -18.14
C THR A 375 21.86 10.60 -16.83
N SER A 376 23.07 11.13 -16.79
CA SER A 376 23.53 11.99 -15.69
C SER A 376 23.74 13.42 -16.17
N TRP A 377 23.27 14.40 -15.39
CA TRP A 377 23.45 15.81 -15.70
C TRP A 377 24.04 16.57 -14.51
N ARG A 378 25.16 17.26 -14.75
CA ARG A 378 25.85 18.14 -13.78
C ARG A 378 26.27 17.46 -12.46
N ALA A 379 26.69 16.19 -12.53
CA ALA A 379 27.38 15.57 -11.40
C ALA A 379 28.61 16.39 -10.98
N GLY A 380 28.76 16.62 -9.68
CA GLY A 380 29.88 17.36 -9.09
C GLY A 380 31.22 16.63 -9.26
N GLU A 381 31.18 15.31 -9.46
CA GLU A 381 32.36 14.50 -9.79
C GLU A 381 32.28 13.91 -11.21
N SER A 382 31.45 12.88 -11.42
CA SER A 382 31.37 12.13 -12.67
C SER A 382 29.97 11.54 -12.85
N GLY A 383 29.51 11.38 -14.09
CA GLY A 383 28.19 10.80 -14.32
C GLY A 383 28.09 9.34 -13.85
N PHE A 384 29.08 8.52 -14.24
CA PHE A 384 29.15 7.10 -13.92
C PHE A 384 30.56 6.75 -13.42
N LYS A 385 30.66 6.03 -12.30
CA LYS A 385 31.96 5.75 -11.66
C LYS A 385 32.09 4.30 -11.18
N THR A 386 33.07 3.59 -11.71
CA THR A 386 33.63 2.42 -11.03
C THR A 386 34.75 2.87 -10.10
N TRP A 387 34.64 2.59 -8.81
CA TRP A 387 35.66 2.98 -7.85
C TRP A 387 37.00 2.28 -8.08
N GLN A 388 38.09 2.99 -7.75
CA GLN A 388 39.46 2.51 -7.89
C GLN A 388 40.09 2.22 -6.52
N GLY A 389 41.19 1.46 -6.53
CA GLY A 389 42.00 1.26 -5.33
C GLY A 389 41.28 0.46 -4.23
N SER A 390 41.42 0.97 -3.01
CA SER A 390 40.91 0.36 -1.78
C SER A 390 40.08 1.37 -0.99
N VAL A 391 38.98 0.91 -0.41
CA VAL A 391 38.15 1.66 0.53
C VAL A 391 38.02 0.80 1.78
N GLY A 392 38.34 1.36 2.94
CA GLY A 392 38.53 0.56 4.15
C GLY A 392 39.68 -0.44 3.98
N ALA A 393 39.46 -1.69 4.42
CA ALA A 393 40.48 -2.74 4.39
C ALA A 393 40.54 -3.54 3.07
N GLY A 394 39.64 -3.28 2.12
CA GLY A 394 39.46 -4.11 0.92
C GLY A 394 39.50 -3.33 -0.39
N THR A 395 39.49 -4.06 -1.51
CA THR A 395 39.41 -3.41 -2.84
C THR A 395 38.00 -2.85 -3.10
N ALA A 396 37.94 -1.70 -3.76
CA ALA A 396 36.70 -1.12 -4.26
C ALA A 396 36.55 -1.28 -5.79
N ARG A 397 37.50 -1.95 -6.46
CA ARG A 397 37.50 -2.17 -7.91
C ARG A 397 36.30 -2.98 -8.36
N ASN A 398 35.96 -2.88 -9.64
CA ASN A 398 34.80 -3.55 -10.24
C ASN A 398 35.21 -4.29 -11.52
N TYR A 399 34.45 -5.31 -11.90
CA TYR A 399 34.72 -6.16 -13.06
C TYR A 399 33.44 -6.51 -13.82
N ASN A 400 33.56 -6.71 -15.14
CA ASN A 400 32.50 -7.26 -15.99
C ASN A 400 31.13 -6.56 -15.83
N LEU A 401 31.11 -5.22 -15.75
CA LEU A 401 29.88 -4.45 -15.72
C LEU A 401 29.58 -3.89 -17.11
N GLN A 402 28.30 -3.72 -17.42
CA GLN A 402 27.82 -3.04 -18.61
C GLN A 402 27.78 -1.53 -18.40
N PHE A 403 28.21 -0.76 -19.39
CA PHE A 403 27.99 0.69 -19.47
C PHE A 403 27.59 1.00 -20.90
N ARG A 404 26.28 1.17 -21.14
CA ARG A 404 25.73 1.29 -22.50
C ARG A 404 24.52 2.20 -22.54
N ASP A 405 24.27 2.78 -23.71
CA ASP A 405 23.07 3.59 -24.00
C ASP A 405 22.86 4.74 -23.00
N SER A 406 23.93 5.32 -22.42
CA SER A 406 23.89 6.25 -21.28
C SER A 406 24.63 7.57 -21.52
#